data_AF-A0A355R9E7-F1
#
_entry.id   AF-A0A355R9E7-F1
#
_cell.length_a   1.000
_cell.length_b   1.000
_cell.length_c   1.000
_cell.angle_alpha   90.00
_cell.angle_beta   90.00
_cell.angle_gamma   90.00
#
_symmetry.space_group_name_H-M   'P 1'
#
loop_
_entity.id
_entity.type
_entity.pdbx_description
1 polymer ?
#
loop_
_entity_poly.entity_id
_entity_poly.type
_entity_poly.pdbx_seq_one_letter_code
_entity_poly.pdbx_strand_id
1 'polypeptide(L)'
;KHLNVKISRAKLESLVEDLVKRTIEPCRIALKDAGIDASKIDDVILVGGQTRMPLVQKEVADFFGKEARKDVNPDEAVAMGAAIQGAVLAGDVKDVLLLDVSPLTLGIETMGGVMTALIEKNTTI
;
A
#
# COMPACT_ATOMS: atom_id res chain seq x y z
N LYS A 1 -5.08 21.38 -37.55
CA LYS A 1 -5.00 19.90 -37.63
C LYS A 1 -5.38 19.36 -36.25
N HIS A 2 -6.45 18.58 -36.13
CA HIS A 2 -6.85 17.97 -34.86
C HIS A 2 -6.24 16.57 -34.74
N LEU A 3 -5.72 16.24 -33.56
CA LEU A 3 -5.21 14.91 -33.26
C LEU A 3 -6.41 13.97 -33.02
N ASN A 4 -6.53 12.91 -33.81
CA ASN A 4 -7.54 11.87 -33.64
C ASN A 4 -6.85 10.51 -33.61
N VAL A 5 -6.67 9.95 -32.40
CA VAL A 5 -6.01 8.66 -32.16
C VAL A 5 -6.89 7.84 -31.25
N LYS A 6 -7.15 6.58 -31.64
CA LYS A 6 -7.84 5.59 -30.80
C LYS A 6 -6.81 4.86 -29.95
N ILE A 7 -7.02 4.80 -28.64
CA ILE A 7 -6.19 4.05 -27.71
C ILE A 7 -7.03 2.90 -27.14
N SER A 8 -6.55 1.67 -27.31
CA SER A 8 -7.17 0.48 -26.72
C SER A 8 -6.66 0.26 -25.28
N ARG A 9 -7.40 -0.52 -24.49
CA ARG A 9 -6.94 -0.96 -23.15
C ARG A 9 -5.58 -1.64 -23.22
N ALA A 10 -5.40 -2.59 -24.13
CA ALA A 10 -4.14 -3.30 -24.32
C ALA A 10 -2.97 -2.34 -24.60
N LYS A 11 -3.23 -1.26 -25.37
CA LYS A 11 -2.20 -0.25 -25.61
C LYS A 11 -1.88 0.53 -24.34
N LEU A 12 -2.87 0.96 -23.56
CA LEU A 12 -2.65 1.62 -22.27
C LEU A 12 -1.88 0.71 -21.31
N GLU A 13 -2.28 -0.55 -21.16
CA GLU A 13 -1.60 -1.54 -20.31
C GLU A 13 -0.14 -1.69 -20.70
N SER A 14 0.17 -1.84 -21.99
CA SER A 14 1.56 -1.91 -22.48
C SER A 14 2.41 -0.67 -22.19
N LEU A 15 1.78 0.48 -21.93
CA LEU A 15 2.48 1.73 -21.64
C LEU A 15 2.76 1.92 -20.15
N VAL A 16 2.10 1.16 -19.27
CA VAL A 16 2.18 1.33 -17.81
C VAL A 16 2.46 0.03 -17.04
N GLU A 17 2.65 -1.08 -17.75
CA GLU A 17 2.87 -2.41 -17.15
C GLU A 17 4.07 -2.42 -16.20
N ASP A 18 5.15 -1.71 -16.53
CA ASP A 18 6.33 -1.57 -15.68
C ASP A 18 6.01 -0.83 -14.38
N LEU A 19 5.15 0.21 -14.44
CA LEU A 19 4.71 0.96 -13.27
C LEU A 19 3.91 0.08 -12.32
N VAL A 20 3.01 -0.76 -12.85
CA VAL A 20 2.21 -1.70 -12.05
C VAL A 20 3.11 -2.77 -11.43
N LYS A 21 4.04 -3.36 -12.21
CA LYS A 21 4.97 -4.37 -11.68
C LYS A 21 5.86 -3.82 -10.55
N ARG A 22 6.26 -2.55 -10.65
CA ARG A 22 7.02 -1.85 -9.60
C ARG A 22 6.26 -1.74 -8.28
N THR A 23 4.92 -1.77 -8.27
CA THR A 23 4.15 -1.72 -7.02
C THR A 23 4.09 -3.05 -6.28
N ILE A 24 4.40 -4.18 -6.95
CA ILE A 24 4.38 -5.51 -6.32
C ILE A 24 5.63 -5.75 -5.45
N GLU A 25 6.78 -5.18 -5.82
CA GLU A 25 8.02 -5.38 -5.07
C GLU A 25 7.95 -4.85 -3.62
N PRO A 26 7.40 -3.65 -3.34
CA PRO A 26 7.14 -3.20 -1.97
C PRO A 26 6.26 -4.17 -1.16
N CYS A 27 5.26 -4.81 -1.77
CA CYS A 27 4.43 -5.81 -1.08
C CYS A 27 5.26 -7.04 -0.67
N ARG A 28 6.19 -7.48 -1.53
CA ARG A 28 7.11 -8.59 -1.21
C ARG A 28 8.05 -8.23 -0.06
N ILE A 29 8.59 -7.01 -0.06
CA ILE A 29 9.44 -6.51 1.03
C ILE A 29 8.65 -6.45 2.34
N ALA A 30 7.41 -5.96 2.31
CA ALA A 30 6.56 -5.89 3.50
C ALA A 30 6.25 -7.27 4.09
N LEU A 31 5.91 -8.26 3.26
CA LEU A 31 5.69 -9.64 3.71
C LEU A 31 6.96 -10.24 4.35
N LYS A 32 8.13 -9.98 3.74
CA LYS A 32 9.43 -10.41 4.27
C LYS A 32 9.73 -9.76 5.62
N ASP A 33 9.53 -8.46 5.74
CA ASP A 33 9.76 -7.72 6.99
C ASP A 33 8.80 -8.19 8.11
N ALA A 34 7.56 -8.55 7.76
CA ALA A 34 6.59 -9.11 8.69
C ALA A 34 6.80 -10.61 9.00
N GLY A 35 7.68 -11.30 8.26
CA GLY A 35 7.96 -12.72 8.45
C GLY A 35 6.80 -13.65 8.09
N ILE A 36 5.91 -13.23 7.18
CA ILE A 36 4.72 -13.99 6.78
C ILE A 36 4.69 -14.24 5.27
N ASP A 37 4.11 -15.37 4.87
CA ASP A 37 3.88 -15.69 3.47
C ASP A 37 2.59 -15.03 2.96
N ALA A 38 2.52 -14.74 1.65
CA ALA A 38 1.32 -14.17 1.02
C ALA A 38 0.06 -15.03 1.25
N SER A 39 0.22 -16.35 1.41
CA SER A 39 -0.87 -17.30 1.70
C SER A 39 -1.48 -17.14 3.09
N LYS A 40 -0.80 -16.43 4.00
CA LYS A 40 -1.28 -16.11 5.36
C LYS A 40 -2.11 -14.84 5.42
N ILE A 41 -2.21 -14.09 4.32
CA ILE A 41 -3.05 -12.90 4.25
C ILE A 41 -4.50 -13.34 4.10
N ASP A 42 -5.37 -12.96 5.05
CA ASP A 42 -6.79 -13.34 5.04
C ASP A 42 -7.63 -12.48 4.08
N ASP A 43 -7.35 -11.17 4.03
CA ASP A 43 -8.08 -10.21 3.21
C ASP A 43 -7.11 -9.29 2.47
N VAL A 44 -7.44 -8.98 1.20
CA VAL A 44 -6.76 -7.96 0.41
C VAL A 44 -7.74 -6.80 0.21
N ILE A 45 -7.33 -5.59 0.61
CA ILE A 45 -8.13 -4.37 0.48
C ILE A 45 -7.43 -3.42 -0.48
N LEU A 46 -8.18 -2.93 -1.48
CA LEU A 46 -7.70 -1.95 -2.44
C LEU A 46 -8.20 -0.56 -2.08
N VAL A 47 -7.29 0.41 -1.99
CA VAL A 47 -7.58 1.81 -1.65
C VAL A 47 -6.95 2.74 -2.69
N GLY A 48 -7.67 3.79 -3.07
CA GLY A 48 -7.28 4.79 -4.06
C GLY A 48 -7.79 4.49 -5.48
N GLY A 49 -8.17 5.54 -6.21
CA GLY A 49 -8.82 5.41 -7.52
C GLY A 49 -8.01 4.68 -8.59
N GLN A 50 -6.68 4.70 -8.53
CA GLN A 50 -5.83 3.99 -9.50
C GLN A 50 -5.95 2.46 -9.40
N THR A 51 -6.42 1.94 -8.26
CA THR A 51 -6.70 0.50 -8.07
C THR A 51 -7.94 0.01 -8.85
N ARG A 52 -8.70 0.93 -9.47
CA ARG A 52 -9.82 0.58 -10.36
C ARG A 52 -9.36 0.05 -11.71
N MET A 53 -8.07 0.19 -12.05
CA MET A 53 -7.51 -0.33 -13.30
C MET A 53 -7.51 -1.88 -13.27
N PRO A 54 -8.07 -2.56 -14.28
CA PRO A 54 -8.14 -4.03 -14.31
C PRO A 54 -6.77 -4.72 -14.20
N LEU A 55 -5.73 -4.16 -14.82
CA LEU A 55 -4.37 -4.68 -14.72
C LEU A 55 -3.86 -4.67 -13.28
N VAL A 56 -4.11 -3.59 -12.51
CA VAL A 56 -3.68 -3.50 -11.11
C VAL A 56 -4.37 -4.56 -10.26
N GLN A 57 -5.70 -4.72 -10.41
CA GLN A 57 -6.46 -5.71 -9.66
C GLN A 57 -5.96 -7.13 -9.97
N LYS A 58 -5.69 -7.41 -11.24
CA LYS A 58 -5.16 -8.70 -11.68
C LYS A 58 -3.79 -8.99 -11.08
N GLU A 59 -2.83 -8.07 -11.21
CA GLU A 59 -1.47 -8.28 -10.69
C GLU A 59 -1.45 -8.47 -9.16
N VAL A 60 -2.31 -7.75 -8.44
CA VAL A 60 -2.49 -7.93 -6.99
C VAL A 60 -3.09 -9.30 -6.68
N ALA A 61 -4.13 -9.71 -7.40
CA ALA A 61 -4.78 -11.01 -7.21
C ALA A 61 -3.84 -12.18 -7.54
N ASP A 62 -3.05 -12.06 -8.60
CA ASP A 62 -2.03 -13.03 -9.01
C ASP A 62 -0.91 -13.13 -7.94
N PHE A 63 -0.51 -12.01 -7.34
CA PHE A 63 0.53 -11.99 -6.30
C PHE A 63 0.07 -12.59 -4.95
N PHE A 64 -1.11 -12.20 -4.47
CA PHE A 64 -1.64 -12.70 -3.19
C PHE A 64 -2.40 -14.03 -3.32
N GLY A 65 -2.66 -14.48 -4.55
CA GLY A 65 -3.45 -15.68 -4.83
C GLY A 65 -4.92 -15.56 -4.41
N LYS A 66 -5.44 -14.33 -4.25
CA LYS A 66 -6.84 -14.08 -3.91
C LYS A 66 -7.38 -12.78 -4.45
N GLU A 67 -8.68 -12.76 -4.67
CA GLU A 67 -9.42 -11.56 -5.05
C GLU A 67 -9.47 -10.56 -3.91
N ALA A 68 -9.33 -9.28 -4.26
CA ALA A 68 -9.53 -8.19 -3.32
C ALA A 68 -11.00 -8.04 -2.94
N ARG A 69 -11.24 -7.56 -1.71
CA ARG A 69 -12.57 -7.21 -1.22
C ARG A 69 -13.19 -6.08 -2.05
N LYS A 70 -14.50 -6.18 -2.27
CA LYS A 70 -15.30 -5.24 -3.08
C LYS A 70 -16.29 -4.42 -2.26
N ASP A 71 -16.35 -4.66 -0.96
CA ASP A 71 -17.24 -3.99 -0.01
C ASP A 71 -16.58 -2.83 0.74
N VAL A 72 -15.35 -2.44 0.35
CA VAL A 72 -14.66 -1.24 0.84
C VAL A 72 -14.69 -0.19 -0.26
N ASN A 73 -15.11 1.04 0.09
CA ASN A 73 -15.04 2.18 -0.83
C ASN A 73 -13.58 2.65 -0.96
N PRO A 74 -12.92 2.52 -2.12
CA PRO A 74 -11.50 2.85 -2.26
C PRO A 74 -11.23 4.35 -2.18
N ASP A 75 -12.22 5.21 -2.40
CA ASP A 75 -12.03 6.67 -2.46
C ASP A 75 -12.29 7.35 -1.10
N GLU A 76 -13.05 6.71 -0.21
CA GLU A 76 -13.52 7.31 1.05
C GLU A 76 -12.97 6.63 2.31
N ALA A 77 -12.52 5.37 2.22
CA ALA A 77 -12.09 4.59 3.38
C ALA A 77 -11.02 5.29 4.23
N VAL A 78 -10.08 6.01 3.59
CA VAL A 78 -9.03 6.77 4.29
C VAL A 78 -9.61 7.90 5.12
N ALA A 79 -10.54 8.68 4.57
CA ALA A 79 -11.17 9.79 5.28
C ALA A 79 -12.03 9.30 6.45
N MET A 80 -12.75 8.18 6.26
CA MET A 80 -13.49 7.53 7.33
C MET A 80 -12.57 7.04 8.45
N GLY A 81 -11.45 6.41 8.11
CA GLY A 81 -10.44 5.98 9.08
C GLY A 81 -9.87 7.15 9.89
N ALA A 82 -9.58 8.28 9.24
CA ALA A 82 -9.13 9.49 9.92
C ALA A 82 -10.18 10.05 10.90
N ALA A 83 -11.47 10.04 10.52
CA ALA A 83 -12.55 10.45 11.41
C ALA A 83 -12.68 9.55 12.63
N ILE A 84 -12.56 8.22 12.44
CA ILE A 84 -12.54 7.25 13.54
C ILE A 84 -11.37 7.51 14.49
N GLN A 85 -10.16 7.74 13.95
CA GLN A 85 -9.00 8.08 14.77
C GLN A 85 -9.22 9.36 15.58
N GLY A 86 -9.84 10.38 14.99
CA GLY A 86 -10.23 11.61 15.70
C GLY A 86 -11.21 11.35 16.85
N ALA A 87 -12.20 10.49 16.64
CA ALA A 87 -13.18 10.11 17.66
C ALA A 87 -12.55 9.30 18.80
N VAL A 88 -11.56 8.45 18.51
CA VAL A 88 -10.76 7.75 19.53
C VAL A 88 -9.99 8.75 20.39
N LEU A 89 -9.34 9.74 19.78
CA LEU A 89 -8.62 10.80 20.50
C LEU A 89 -9.55 11.68 21.35
N ALA A 90 -10.79 11.91 20.90
CA ALA A 90 -11.80 12.64 21.66
C ALA A 90 -12.40 11.82 22.82
N GLY A 91 -12.20 10.49 22.83
CA GLY A 91 -12.79 9.57 23.80
C GLY A 91 -14.23 9.15 23.51
N ASP A 92 -14.76 9.52 22.33
CA ASP A 92 -16.11 9.16 21.86
C ASP A 92 -16.17 7.69 21.40
N VAL A 93 -15.07 7.18 20.85
CA VAL A 93 -14.88 5.76 20.52
C VAL A 93 -13.99 5.13 21.57
N LYS A 94 -14.50 4.08 22.23
CA LYS A 94 -13.78 3.30 23.25
C LYS A 94 -13.43 1.92 22.69
N ASP A 95 -12.46 1.28 23.33
CA ASP A 95 -12.02 -0.09 23.02
C ASP A 95 -11.34 -0.29 21.65
N VAL A 96 -10.78 0.79 21.08
CA VAL A 96 -9.91 0.72 19.90
C VAL A 96 -8.49 1.10 20.32
N LEU A 97 -7.54 0.19 20.07
CA LEU A 97 -6.12 0.42 20.25
C LEU A 97 -5.42 0.25 18.91
N LEU A 98 -4.62 1.25 18.52
CA LEU A 98 -3.81 1.24 17.31
C LEU A 98 -2.34 1.37 17.72
N LEU A 99 -1.50 0.47 17.20
CA LEU A 99 -0.04 0.59 17.26
C LEU A 99 0.47 0.63 15.83
N ASP A 100 1.14 1.72 15.48
CA ASP A 100 1.71 1.93 14.15
C ASP A 100 3.25 1.86 14.22
N VAL A 101 3.95 1.98 13.08
CA VAL A 101 5.40 1.83 13.00
C VAL A 101 6.08 2.95 12.22
N SER A 102 7.37 3.21 12.49
CA SER A 102 8.19 4.06 11.62
C SER A 102 8.54 3.32 10.32
N PRO A 103 8.24 3.85 9.12
CA PRO A 103 8.45 3.14 7.86
C PRO A 103 9.92 3.09 7.41
N LEU A 104 10.78 3.93 7.99
CA LEU A 104 12.18 4.08 7.59
C LEU A 104 13.10 3.97 8.81
N THR A 105 14.31 3.45 8.56
CA THR A 105 15.38 3.45 9.55
C THR A 105 15.84 4.89 9.76
N LEU A 106 15.71 5.38 10.99
CA LEU A 106 16.27 6.64 11.43
C LEU A 106 17.71 6.42 11.88
N GLY A 107 18.62 7.28 11.44
CA GLY A 107 20.03 7.18 11.80
C GLY A 107 20.76 8.50 11.60
N ILE A 108 22.06 8.49 11.90
CA ILE A 108 22.94 9.63 11.76
C ILE A 108 24.12 9.29 10.87
N GLU A 109 24.67 10.31 10.23
CA GLU A 109 25.94 10.20 9.53
C GLU A 109 27.10 10.09 10.53
N THR A 110 28.02 9.18 10.27
CA THR A 110 29.22 8.94 11.07
C THR A 110 30.48 9.13 10.22
N MET A 111 31.66 9.16 10.87
CA MET A 111 32.93 9.41 10.19
C MET A 111 33.10 8.52 8.96
N GLY A 112 33.44 9.13 7.82
CA GLY A 112 33.54 8.44 6.53
C GLY A 112 32.25 8.46 5.70
N GLY A 113 31.24 9.24 6.09
CA GLY A 113 29.98 9.37 5.35
C GLY A 113 29.08 8.15 5.46
N VAL A 114 29.24 7.37 6.52
CA VAL A 114 28.50 6.11 6.74
C VAL A 114 27.23 6.39 7.54
N MET A 115 26.09 5.92 7.02
CA MET A 115 24.81 5.95 7.74
C MET A 115 24.82 4.91 8.86
N THR A 116 24.72 5.35 10.11
CA THR A 116 24.58 4.48 11.29
C THR A 116 23.14 4.53 11.78
N ALA A 117 22.46 3.38 11.77
CA ALA A 117 21.09 3.23 12.24
C ALA A 117 20.97 3.46 13.75
N LEU A 118 19.91 4.17 14.17
CA LEU A 118 19.55 4.41 15.56
C LEU A 118 18.19 3.80 15.92
N ILE A 119 17.21 3.92 15.02
CA ILE A 119 15.89 3.29 15.14
C ILE A 119 15.61 2.59 13.81
N GLU A 120 15.40 1.28 13.85
CA GLU A 120 15.16 0.51 12.63
C GLU A 120 13.77 0.76 12.05
N LYS A 121 13.64 0.62 10.72
CA LYS A 121 12.33 0.57 10.07
C LYS A 121 11.45 -0.51 10.71
N ASN A 122 10.14 -0.28 10.70
CA ASN A 122 9.12 -1.12 11.33
C ASN A 122 9.16 -1.16 12.87
N THR A 123 9.90 -0.25 13.53
CA THR A 123 9.81 -0.05 14.99
C THR A 123 8.49 0.62 15.35
N THR A 124 7.75 0.06 16.33
CA THR A 124 6.47 0.59 16.82
C THR A 124 6.58 1.97 17.47
N ILE A 125 5.58 2.83 17.23
CA ILE A 125 5.43 4.19 17.76
C ILE A 125 4.06 4.45 18.38
#